data_AF-A0A9E0MD98-F1
#
_entry.id   AF-A0A9E0MD98-F1
#
_cell.length_a   1.000
_cell.length_b   1.000
_cell.length_c   1.000
_cell.angle_alpha   90.00
_cell.angle_beta   90.00
_cell.angle_gamma   90.00
#
_symmetry.space_group_name_H-M   'P 1'
#
loop_
_entity.id
_entity.type
_entity.pdbx_description
1 polymer ?
#
loop_
_entity_poly.entity_id
_entity_poly.type
_entity_poly.pdbx_seq_one_letter_code
_entity_poly.pdbx_strand_id
1 'polypeptide(L)'
;MSQTFGIESSEHHRDQHAHRPAVRYLLVIGSAGAMLARMFLATCESAGEFDASCEEVGTMTSGLTPTIGACGHEWDTALSGHTANERAAAKVYKLDV
;
A
#
# COMPACT_ATOMS: atom_id res chain seq x y z
N MET A 1 -11.35 12.12 57.37
CA MET A 1 -10.96 12.94 56.21
C MET A 1 -9.91 12.16 55.46
N SER A 2 -10.30 11.43 54.41
CA SER A 2 -9.41 10.52 53.69
C SER A 2 -9.65 10.73 52.20
N GLN A 3 -8.71 11.37 51.52
CA GLN A 3 -8.67 11.46 50.07
C GLN A 3 -7.27 10.98 49.68
N THR A 4 -7.20 9.68 49.35
CA THR A 4 -6.06 9.06 48.68
C THR A 4 -6.04 9.60 47.26
N PHE A 5 -4.95 10.26 46.88
CA PHE A 5 -4.70 10.64 45.50
C PHE A 5 -4.32 9.38 44.72
N GLY A 6 -5.28 8.82 44.00
CA GLY A 6 -5.04 7.83 42.97
C GLY A 6 -4.27 8.48 41.84
N ILE A 7 -3.07 7.98 41.58
CA ILE A 7 -2.38 8.18 40.30
C ILE A 7 -3.19 7.38 39.29
N GLU A 8 -4.16 8.03 38.66
CA GLU A 8 -4.83 7.50 37.48
C GLU A 8 -3.86 7.60 36.32
N SER A 9 -3.09 6.53 36.15
CA SER A 9 -2.35 6.22 34.93
C SER A 9 -3.26 6.46 33.73
N SER A 10 -2.82 7.28 32.78
CA SER A 10 -3.52 7.49 31.51
C SER A 10 -3.51 6.19 30.69
N GLU A 11 -4.38 5.25 31.03
CA GLU A 11 -4.69 4.07 30.25
C GLU A 11 -5.70 4.44 29.17
N HIS A 12 -5.26 5.26 28.20
CA HIS A 12 -6.04 5.51 26.99
C HIS A 12 -5.20 5.34 25.73
N HIS A 13 -4.26 4.38 25.76
CA HIS A 13 -3.79 3.71 24.55
C HIS A 13 -4.66 2.46 24.31
N ARG A 14 -5.95 2.67 24.08
CA ARG A 14 -6.88 1.60 23.73
C ARG A 14 -7.74 2.15 22.61
N ASP A 15 -7.60 1.54 21.43
CA ASP A 15 -8.44 1.75 20.24
C ASP A 15 -7.97 2.77 19.17
N GLN A 16 -6.70 2.74 18.75
CA GLN A 16 -6.27 3.39 17.49
C GLN A 16 -5.70 2.40 16.45
N HIS A 17 -5.53 1.12 16.79
CA HIS A 17 -5.27 0.07 15.81
C HIS A 17 -6.60 -0.39 15.19
N ALA A 18 -7.31 0.52 14.52
CA ALA A 18 -8.07 0.08 13.37
C ALA A 18 -7.04 -0.54 12.44
N HIS A 19 -6.91 -1.87 12.47
CA HIS A 19 -5.97 -2.62 11.64
C HIS A 19 -6.20 -2.18 10.21
N ARG A 20 -5.42 -1.22 9.72
CA ARG A 20 -5.48 -0.79 8.33
C ARG A 20 -5.26 -2.09 7.55
N PRO A 21 -6.20 -2.46 6.67
CA PRO A 21 -6.11 -3.74 5.98
C PRO A 21 -4.72 -3.86 5.38
N ALA A 22 -4.08 -5.01 5.59
CA ALA A 22 -2.69 -5.19 5.21
C ALA A 22 -2.57 -5.04 3.70
N VAL A 23 -1.67 -4.14 3.29
CA VAL A 23 -1.32 -3.98 1.89
C VAL A 23 -0.68 -5.27 1.41
N ARG A 24 -1.27 -5.90 0.40
CA ARG A 24 -0.79 -7.20 -0.11
C ARG A 24 -0.05 -7.08 -1.44
N TYR A 25 -0.32 -6.01 -2.17
CA TYR A 25 0.30 -5.77 -3.46
C TYR A 25 0.80 -4.33 -3.55
N LEU A 26 1.93 -4.16 -4.22
CA LEU A 26 2.47 -2.87 -4.58
C LEU A 26 2.67 -2.89 -6.09
N LEU A 27 1.98 -2.01 -6.78
CA LEU A 27 2.01 -1.91 -8.23
C LEU A 27 2.74 -0.65 -8.61
N VAL A 28 3.81 -0.80 -9.38
CA VAL A 28 4.59 0.31 -9.89
C VAL A 28 4.28 0.50 -11.37
N ILE A 29 3.66 1.63 -11.72
CA ILE A 29 3.22 1.95 -13.08
C ILE A 29 3.72 3.32 -13.51
N GLY A 30 4.23 3.40 -14.74
CA GLY A 30 4.55 4.67 -15.38
C GLY A 30 3.28 5.32 -15.90
N SER A 31 3.06 6.59 -15.58
CA SER A 31 1.95 7.40 -16.05
C SER A 31 2.46 8.77 -16.49
N ALA A 32 2.26 9.12 -17.77
CA ALA A 32 2.63 10.43 -18.32
C ALA A 32 4.08 10.89 -18.01
N GLY A 33 5.03 9.96 -17.91
CA GLY A 33 6.46 10.25 -17.66
C GLY A 33 6.89 10.23 -16.18
N ALA A 34 5.95 10.08 -15.24
CA ALA A 34 6.25 9.82 -13.83
C ALA A 34 6.01 8.35 -13.49
N MET A 35 6.75 7.81 -12.52
CA MET A 35 6.60 6.42 -12.06
C MET A 35 5.93 6.44 -10.69
N LEU A 36 4.75 5.84 -10.61
CA LEU A 36 3.92 5.82 -9.40
C LEU A 36 3.91 4.42 -8.80
N ALA A 37 4.03 4.34 -7.48
CA ALA A 37 3.92 3.11 -6.72
C ALA A 37 2.60 3.12 -5.93
N ARG A 38 1.61 2.39 -6.42
CA ARG A 38 0.30 2.29 -5.80
C ARG A 38 0.19 1.01 -4.98
N MET A 39 -0.23 1.16 -3.74
CA MET A 39 -0.45 0.06 -2.81
C MET A 39 -1.88 -0.44 -2.92
N PHE A 40 -2.03 -1.75 -2.86
CA PHE A 40 -3.29 -2.44 -2.98
C PHE A 40 -3.47 -3.48 -1.89
N LEU A 41 -4.70 -3.58 -1.40
CA LEU A 41 -5.12 -4.60 -0.46
C LEU A 41 -5.27 -5.97 -1.14
N ALA A 42 -5.52 -7.02 -0.36
CA ALA A 42 -5.85 -8.34 -0.90
C ALA A 42 -7.07 -8.34 -1.85
N THR A 43 -7.98 -7.37 -1.68
CA THR A 43 -9.16 -7.15 -2.53
C THR A 43 -8.87 -6.34 -3.79
N CYS A 44 -7.60 -6.00 -4.07
CA CYS A 44 -7.19 -5.08 -5.14
C CYS A 44 -7.79 -3.66 -5.01
N GLU A 45 -8.20 -3.29 -3.80
CA GLU A 45 -8.57 -1.91 -3.46
C GLU A 45 -7.31 -1.08 -3.20
N SER A 46 -7.26 0.13 -3.75
CA SER A 46 -6.15 1.06 -3.57
C SER A 46 -6.08 1.56 -2.13
N ALA A 47 -5.03 1.16 -1.42
CA ALA A 47 -4.79 1.54 -0.02
C ALA A 47 -4.01 2.86 0.12
N GLY A 48 -3.26 3.24 -0.93
CA GLY A 48 -2.44 4.44 -0.96
C GLY A 48 -1.57 4.51 -2.22
N GLU A 49 -0.92 5.65 -2.42
CA GLU A 49 -0.02 5.91 -3.54
C GLU A 49 1.22 6.64 -3.05
N PHE A 50 2.36 6.27 -3.61
CA PHE A 50 3.66 6.87 -3.37
C PHE A 50 4.37 7.14 -4.69
N ASP A 51 5.35 8.02 -4.64
CA ASP A 51 6.30 8.15 -5.73
C ASP A 51 7.18 6.89 -5.79
N ALA A 52 7.38 6.33 -6.98
CA ALA A 52 8.16 5.11 -7.11
C ALA A 52 9.66 5.29 -6.81
N SER A 53 10.15 6.53 -6.76
CA SER A 53 11.53 6.86 -6.36
C SER A 53 11.72 6.97 -4.84
N CYS A 54 10.64 6.91 -4.04
CA CYS A 54 10.77 6.91 -2.58
C CYS A 54 11.57 5.70 -2.07
N GLU A 55 12.47 5.92 -1.11
CA GLU A 55 13.26 4.87 -0.47
C GLU A 55 12.40 3.78 0.19
N GLU A 56 11.22 4.14 0.68
CA GLU A 56 10.27 3.20 1.27
C GLU A 56 9.79 2.17 0.24
N VAL A 57 9.51 2.59 -1.01
CA VAL A 57 9.14 1.69 -2.11
C VAL A 57 10.31 0.76 -2.46
N GLY A 58 11.54 1.30 -2.49
CA GLY A 58 12.74 0.50 -2.70
C GLY A 58 12.94 -0.55 -1.61
N THR A 59 12.70 -0.19 -0.35
CA THR A 59 12.79 -1.10 0.79
C THR A 59 11.70 -2.18 0.74
N MET A 60 10.46 -1.79 0.47
CA MET A 60 9.32 -2.71 0.36
C MET A 60 9.46 -3.72 -0.79
N THR A 61 10.09 -3.31 -1.89
CA THR A 61 10.30 -4.17 -3.08
C THR A 61 11.63 -4.92 -3.05
N SER A 62 12.48 -4.64 -2.07
CA SER A 62 13.80 -5.25 -1.96
C SER A 62 13.70 -6.77 -1.78
N GLY A 63 14.34 -7.52 -2.67
CA GLY A 63 14.29 -8.99 -2.66
C GLY A 63 12.98 -9.61 -3.18
N LEU A 64 11.97 -8.78 -3.53
CA LEU A 64 10.75 -9.26 -4.17
C LEU A 64 10.90 -9.30 -5.69
N THR A 65 10.36 -10.35 -6.30
CA THR A 65 10.30 -10.46 -7.78
C THR A 65 8.99 -9.85 -8.26
N PRO A 66 9.02 -8.76 -9.06
CA PRO A 66 7.80 -8.22 -9.64
C PRO A 66 7.27 -9.13 -10.72
N THR A 67 5.95 -9.25 -10.78
CA THR A 67 5.24 -9.75 -11.96
C THR A 67 5.08 -8.58 -12.93
N ILE A 68 5.54 -8.74 -14.17
CA ILE A 68 5.40 -7.72 -15.20
C ILE A 68 4.04 -7.87 -15.87
N GLY A 69 3.30 -6.78 -16.00
CA GLY A 69 2.01 -6.72 -16.66
C GLY A 69 0.85 -6.86 -15.66
N ALA A 70 0.16 -5.76 -15.41
CA ALA A 70 -1.08 -5.71 -14.64
C ALA A 70 -2.30 -5.71 -15.58
N CYS A 71 -2.40 -6.75 -16.43
CA CYS A 71 -3.47 -6.91 -17.42
C CYS A 71 -4.66 -7.75 -16.92
N GLY A 72 -4.59 -8.25 -15.69
CA GLY A 72 -5.65 -9.04 -15.09
C GLY A 72 -6.91 -8.22 -14.79
N HIS A 73 -8.05 -8.88 -14.70
CA HIS A 73 -9.36 -8.23 -14.49
C HIS A 73 -9.43 -7.50 -13.14
N GLU A 74 -8.69 -7.97 -12.12
CA GLU A 74 -8.62 -7.32 -10.82
C GLU A 74 -7.99 -5.92 -10.89
N TRP A 75 -7.15 -5.68 -11.90
CA TRP A 75 -6.48 -4.41 -12.13
C TRP A 75 -7.28 -3.48 -13.04
N ASP A 76 -8.31 -3.96 -13.72
CA ASP A 76 -9.02 -3.16 -14.73
C ASP A 76 -9.70 -1.94 -14.12
N THR A 77 -10.37 -2.12 -12.98
CA THR A 77 -10.98 -1.01 -12.22
C THR A 77 -9.91 -0.10 -11.60
N ALA A 78 -8.90 -0.69 -10.96
CA ALA A 78 -7.82 0.04 -10.30
C ALA A 78 -6.96 0.87 -11.26
N LEU A 79 -6.80 0.39 -12.50
CA LEU A 79 -5.99 1.00 -13.56
C LEU A 79 -6.86 1.57 -14.69
N SER A 80 -8.14 1.82 -14.46
CA SER A 80 -9.07 2.31 -15.49
C SER A 80 -8.60 3.61 -16.18
N GLY A 81 -7.75 4.41 -15.52
CA GLY A 81 -7.13 5.62 -16.08
C GLY A 81 -5.83 5.41 -16.85
N HIS A 82 -5.28 4.20 -16.89
CA HIS A 82 -4.03 3.88 -17.59
C HIS A 82 -4.30 3.10 -18.88
N THR A 83 -3.47 3.34 -19.88
CA THR A 83 -3.49 2.64 -21.16
C THR A 83 -3.00 1.20 -21.03
N ALA A 84 -3.41 0.33 -21.96
CA ALA A 84 -2.96 -1.06 -21.98
C ALA A 84 -1.44 -1.20 -22.03
N ASN A 85 -0.73 -0.26 -22.66
CA ASN A 85 0.73 -0.25 -22.74
C ASN A 85 1.36 0.04 -21.36
N GLU A 86 0.82 1.02 -20.63
CA GLU A 86 1.27 1.33 -19.26
C GLU A 86 0.99 0.16 -18.32
N ARG A 87 -0.18 -0.48 -18.44
CA ARG A 87 -0.52 -1.68 -17.66
C ARG A 87 0.40 -2.86 -17.98
N ALA A 88 0.73 -3.08 -19.25
CA ALA A 88 1.66 -4.14 -19.67
C ALA A 88 3.09 -3.90 -19.16
N ALA A 89 3.50 -2.64 -19.04
CA ALA A 89 4.79 -2.24 -18.47
C ALA A 89 4.79 -2.17 -16.93
N ALA A 90 3.62 -2.27 -16.28
CA ALA A 90 3.50 -2.18 -14.83
C ALA A 90 4.18 -3.36 -14.13
N LYS A 91 4.73 -3.10 -12.94
CA LYS A 91 5.41 -4.08 -12.09
C LYS A 91 4.58 -4.33 -10.84
N VAL A 92 4.07 -5.53 -10.67
CA VAL A 92 3.27 -5.92 -9.51
C VAL A 92 4.14 -6.72 -8.54
N TYR A 93 4.41 -6.14 -7.38
CA TYR A 93 5.09 -6.78 -6.28
C TYR A 93 4.07 -7.31 -5.29
N LYS A 94 4.21 -8.56 -4.87
CA LYS A 94 3.39 -9.13 -3.80
C LYS A 94 4.15 -8.97 -2.49
N LEU A 95 3.61 -8.16 -1.59
CA LEU A 95 4.18 -7.96 -0.26
C LEU A 95 3.79 -9.14 0.63
N ASP A 96 4.78 -9.80 1.23
CA ASP A 96 4.58 -10.78 2.29
C ASP A 96 4.71 -10.08 3.65
N VAL A 97 3.75 -9.19 3.91
CA VAL A 97 3.56 -8.53 5.21
C VAL A 97 2.51 -9.26 6.04
#